data_AF-A0A7W1Q713-F1
#
_entry.id   AF-A0A7W1Q713-F1
#
_cell.length_a   1.000
_cell.length_b   1.000
_cell.length_c   1.000
_cell.angle_alpha   90.00
_cell.angle_beta   90.00
_cell.angle_gamma   90.00
#
_symmetry.space_group_name_H-M   'P 1'
#
loop_
_entity.id
_entity.type
_entity.pdbx_description
1 polymer ?
#
loop_
_entity_poly.entity_id
_entity_poly.type
_entity_poly.pdbx_seq_one_letter_code
_entity_poly.pdbx_strand_id
1 'polypeptide(L)' 'ARDADLLLSEATWLEVPGGAEPLHLTAGQAGEHAARAGAAELVITHVRWMNTDRDGGLERASTAFGKPVTLAEEGTRVTL' A
#
# COMPACT_ATOMS: atom_id res chain seq x y z
N ALA A 1 0.24 4.75 13.10
CA ALA A 1 1.01 6.00 13.23
C ALA A 1 0.11 7.17 12.86
N ARG A 2 0.44 8.40 13.28
CA ARG A 2 -0.21 9.63 12.82
C ARG A 2 0.88 10.60 12.39
N ASP A 3 0.61 11.34 11.31
CA ASP A 3 1.45 12.40 10.75
C ASP A 3 2.91 11.96 10.51
N ALA A 4 3.07 10.73 9.99
CA ALA A 4 4.38 10.16 9.69
C ALA A 4 4.92 10.69 8.36
N ASP A 5 6.23 10.95 8.29
CA ASP A 5 6.90 11.30 7.02
C ASP A 5 6.79 10.14 6.01
N LEU A 6 6.84 8.90 6.50
CA LEU A 6 6.64 7.71 5.67
C LEU A 6 5.85 6.63 6.40
N LEU A 7 4.90 6.03 5.67
CA LEU A 7 4.26 4.77 6.03
C LEU A 7 4.75 3.65 5.10
N LEU A 8 5.37 2.61 5.67
CA LEU A 8 5.64 1.34 4.98
C LEU A 8 4.52 0.36 5.33
N SER A 9 3.71 -0.05 4.34
CA SER A 9 2.53 -0.91 4.56
C SER A 9 2.56 -2.16 3.70
N GLU A 10 2.00 -3.27 4.21
CA GLU A 10 1.66 -4.40 3.34
C GLU A 10 0.54 -4.03 2.35
N ALA A 11 0.54 -4.68 1.20
CA ALA A 11 -0.48 -4.59 0.14
C ALA A 11 -0.60 -5.95 -0.57
N THR A 12 -0.93 -6.97 0.22
CA THR A 12 -0.91 -8.38 -0.23
C THR A 12 -1.92 -8.64 -1.35
N TRP A 13 -3.10 -8.05 -1.26
CA TRP A 13 -4.25 -8.33 -2.13
C TRP A 13 -4.56 -7.19 -3.11
N LEU A 14 -5.07 -7.53 -4.29
CA LEU A 14 -5.76 -6.56 -5.15
C LEU A 14 -7.20 -6.35 -4.67
N GLU A 15 -7.88 -7.46 -4.45
CA GLU A 15 -9.21 -7.58 -3.85
C GLU A 15 -9.15 -8.69 -2.80
N VAL A 16 -9.93 -8.57 -1.72
CA VAL A 16 -9.97 -9.61 -0.69
C VAL A 16 -10.61 -10.88 -1.27
N PRO A 17 -9.92 -12.04 -1.29
CA PRO A 17 -10.51 -13.28 -1.77
C PRO A 17 -11.71 -13.69 -0.91
N GLY A 18 -12.73 -14.26 -1.54
CA GLY A 18 -13.88 -14.82 -0.82
C GLY A 18 -13.45 -15.91 0.16
N GLY A 19 -13.80 -15.75 1.44
CA GLY A 19 -13.44 -16.70 2.50
C GLY A 19 -12.02 -16.57 3.05
N ALA A 20 -11.25 -15.56 2.63
CA ALA A 20 -9.97 -15.25 3.26
C ALA A 20 -10.16 -14.70 4.67
N GLU A 21 -9.26 -15.06 5.58
CA GLU A 21 -9.18 -14.41 6.88
C GLU A 21 -8.77 -12.94 6.70
N PRO A 22 -9.29 -12.01 7.52
CA PRO A 22 -9.00 -10.58 7.45
C PRO A 22 -7.62 -10.26 8.05
N LEU A 23 -6.59 -10.94 7.56
CA LEU A 23 -5.24 -10.92 8.11
C LEU A 23 -4.28 -10.04 7.30
N HIS A 24 -4.65 -9.72 6.07
CA HIS A 24 -3.83 -9.00 5.10
C HIS A 24 -4.63 -7.89 4.42
N LEU A 25 -3.92 -6.86 3.96
CA LEU A 25 -4.53 -5.68 3.36
C LEU A 25 -4.63 -5.80 1.84
N THR A 26 -5.64 -5.16 1.27
CA THR A 26 -5.61 -4.77 -0.13
C THR A 26 -4.73 -3.53 -0.34
N ALA A 27 -4.27 -3.31 -1.56
CA ALA A 27 -3.55 -2.08 -1.93
C ALA A 27 -4.38 -0.82 -1.64
N GLY A 28 -5.69 -0.85 -1.89
CA GLY A 28 -6.60 0.25 -1.54
C GLY A 28 -6.66 0.52 -0.04
N GLN A 29 -6.76 -0.52 0.79
CA GLN A 29 -6.76 -0.38 2.25
C GLN A 29 -5.45 0.23 2.79
N ALA A 30 -4.31 -0.12 2.20
CA ALA A 30 -3.04 0.52 2.53
C ALA A 30 -3.07 2.04 2.27
N GLY A 31 -3.65 2.44 1.12
CA GLY A 31 -3.87 3.84 0.77
C GLY A 31 -4.80 4.57 1.74
N GLU A 32 -5.94 3.95 2.10
CA GLU A 32 -6.89 4.50 3.08
C GLU A 32 -6.23 4.71 4.45
N HIS A 33 -5.38 3.77 4.87
CA HIS A 33 -4.66 3.86 6.12
C HIS A 33 -3.63 4.99 6.11
N ALA A 34 -2.91 5.17 4.99
CA ALA A 34 -1.96 6.28 4.82
C ALA A 34 -2.68 7.64 4.86
N ALA A 35 -3.80 7.78 4.15
CA ALA A 35 -4.60 9.00 4.13
C ALA A 35 -5.14 9.34 5.53
N ARG A 36 -5.76 8.36 6.20
CA ARG A 36 -6.29 8.53 7.56
C ARG A 36 -5.21 8.82 8.59
N ALA A 37 -4.00 8.30 8.37
CA ALA A 37 -2.86 8.57 9.22
C ALA A 37 -2.24 9.94 8.97
N GLY A 38 -2.59 10.65 7.89
CA GLY A 38 -1.92 11.89 7.52
C GLY A 38 -0.48 11.70 7.06
N ALA A 39 -0.14 10.53 6.49
CA ALA A 39 1.23 10.26 6.06
C ALA A 39 1.68 11.20 4.93
N ALA A 40 2.94 11.61 4.94
CA ALA A 40 3.50 12.40 3.85
C ALA A 40 3.71 11.50 2.62
N GLU A 41 4.32 10.32 2.81
CA GLU A 41 4.58 9.32 1.78
C GLU A 41 4.05 7.92 2.15
N LEU A 42 3.70 7.13 1.12
CA LEU A 42 3.31 5.73 1.25
C LEU A 42 4.21 4.85 0.37
N VAL A 43 4.86 3.88 1.02
CA VAL A 43 5.56 2.77 0.36
C VAL A 43 4.81 1.48 0.64
N ILE A 44 4.44 0.75 -0.40
CA ILE A 44 3.79 -0.56 -0.28
C ILE A 44 4.79 -1.70 -0.48
N THR A 45 4.64 -2.76 0.31
CA THR A 45 5.48 -3.97 0.29
C THR A 45 4.63 -5.22 0.51
N HIS A 46 5.27 -6.40 0.60
CA HIS A 46 4.60 -7.69 0.84
C HIS A 46 3.50 -7.99 -0.20
N VAL A 47 3.85 -7.82 -1.48
CA VAL A 47 2.91 -7.73 -2.61
C VAL A 47 2.63 -9.05 -3.33
N ARG A 48 2.62 -10.17 -2.60
CA ARG A 48 2.63 -11.53 -3.20
C ARG A 48 1.57 -11.71 -4.31
N TRP A 49 0.32 -11.30 -4.07
CA TRP A 49 -0.77 -11.47 -5.04
C TRP A 49 -1.02 -10.24 -5.90
N MET A 50 -0.51 -9.07 -5.50
CA MET A 50 -0.49 -7.87 -6.35
C MET A 50 0.51 -8.00 -7.52
N ASN A 51 1.45 -8.94 -7.48
CA ASN A 51 2.38 -9.19 -8.60
C ASN A 51 1.70 -9.58 -9.92
N THR A 52 0.45 -10.04 -9.90
CA THR A 52 -0.29 -10.35 -11.15
C THR A 52 -0.85 -9.11 -11.84
N ASP A 53 -1.01 -7.99 -11.13
CA ASP A 53 -1.46 -6.70 -11.65
C ASP A 53 -0.90 -5.57 -10.76
N ARG A 54 0.38 -5.25 -10.95
CA ARG A 54 1.08 -4.25 -10.14
C ARG A 54 0.52 -2.85 -10.36
N ASP A 55 0.23 -2.51 -11.62
CA ASP A 55 -0.24 -1.20 -12.02
C ASP A 55 -1.63 -0.92 -11.42
N GLY A 56 -2.55 -1.88 -11.51
CA GLY A 56 -3.87 -1.75 -10.89
C GLY A 56 -3.82 -1.76 -9.36
N GLY A 57 -2.82 -2.39 -8.74
CA GLY A 57 -2.58 -2.27 -7.30
C GLY A 57 -2.13 -0.87 -6.89
N LEU A 58 -1.13 -0.33 -7.60
CA LEU A 58 -0.61 1.02 -7.39
C LEU A 58 -1.68 2.10 -7.64
N GLU A 59 -2.50 1.94 -8.68
CA GLU A 59 -3.60 2.85 -8.99
C GLU A 59 -4.64 2.88 -7.85
N ARG A 60 -5.06 1.72 -7.34
CA ARG A 60 -6.00 1.63 -6.21
C ARG A 60 -5.42 2.28 -4.95
N ALA A 61 -4.16 1.99 -4.61
CA ALA A 61 -3.49 2.55 -3.44
C ALA A 61 -3.35 4.08 -3.56
N SER A 62 -2.90 4.57 -4.72
CA SER A 62 -2.74 5.99 -5.02
C SER A 62 -4.07 6.74 -4.98
N THR A 63 -5.12 6.17 -5.56
CA THR A 63 -6.47 6.72 -5.52
C THR A 63 -6.99 6.87 -4.09
N ALA A 64 -6.82 5.83 -3.27
CA ALA A 64 -7.25 5.85 -1.88
C ALA A 64 -6.39 6.76 -0.98
N PHE A 65 -5.08 6.87 -1.26
CA PHE A 65 -4.17 7.76 -0.54
C PHE A 65 -4.36 9.24 -0.93
N GLY A 66 -4.75 9.50 -2.18
CA GLY A 66 -4.83 10.85 -2.77
C GLY A 66 -3.47 11.43 -3.17
N LYS A 67 -2.40 10.62 -3.16
CA LYS A 67 -1.03 10.99 -3.52
C LYS A 67 -0.33 9.80 -4.20
N PRO A 68 0.79 10.03 -4.91
CA PRO A 68 1.59 8.95 -5.48
C PRO A 68 2.04 7.92 -4.41
N VAL A 69 2.15 6.67 -4.85
CA VAL A 69 2.56 5.53 -4.02
C VAL A 69 3.79 4.87 -4.63
N THR A 70 4.76 4.50 -3.80
CA THR A 70 5.96 3.77 -4.22
C THR A 70 5.81 2.29 -3.92
N LEU A 71 6.15 1.43 -4.89
CA LEU A 71 6.33 0.00 -4.65
C LEU A 71 7.76 -0.25 -4.14
N ALA A 72 7.90 -0.92 -3.00
CA ALA A 72 9.19 -1.38 -2.53
C ALA A 72 9.74 -2.50 -3.43
N GLU A 73 10.99 -2.35 -3.82
CA GLU A 73 11.81 -3.35 -4.48
C GLU A 73 13.02 -3.67 -3.60
N GLU A 74 13.72 -4.76 -3.92
CA GLU A 74 14.96 -5.07 -3.23
C GLU A 74 15.97 -3.94 -3.44
N GLY A 75 16.51 -3.41 -2.34
CA GLY A 75 17.45 -2.29 -2.36
C GLY A 75 16.80 -0.90 -2.46
N THR A 76 15.47 -0.78 -2.45
CA THR A 76 14.81 0.52 -2.29
C THR A 76 15.35 1.24 -1.05
N ARG A 77 15.73 2.51 -1.24
CA ARG A 77 16.15 3.43 -0.18
C ARG A 77 15.26 4.66 -0.21
N VAL A 78 14.84 5.12 0.96
CA VAL A 78 14.05 6.35 1.11
C VAL A 78 14.80 7.29 2.04
N THR A 79 14.77 8.58 1.72
CA THR A 79 15.34 9.65 2.53
C THR A 79 14.17 10.44 3.10
N LEU A 80 14.17 10.65 4.42
CA LEU A 80 13.13 11.37 5.17
C LEU A 80 13.67 12.73 5.63
#